data_AF-A5KSP7-F1
#
_entry.id   AF-A5KSP7-F1
#
_cell.length_a   1.000
_cell.length_b   1.000
_cell.length_c   1.000
_cell.angle_alpha   90.00
_cell.angle_beta   90.00
_cell.angle_gamma   90.00
#
_symmetry.space_group_name_H-M   'P 1'
#
loop_
_entity.id
_entity.type
_entity.pdbx_description
1 polymer ?
#
loop_
_entity_poly.entity_id
_entity_poly.type
_entity_poly.pdbx_seq_one_letter_code
_entity_poly.pdbx_strand_id
1 'polypeptide(L)'
;MARLPIPGSDSGSWGTILNDFLSVEHNSDGTLKASGSLEDKADNTAVVHNTGDESVGGIKTFTSSPIVPTPTSNTQTANKSYVDSVVGAGASDATTTSNGVVRLAGDLGGAGTTATAPVISSGAITDAKVSASANIAQSKVANLTSTLAGKVPTTRTITTGTGLSGGGDLSTDRTLTVTNDSTTQKVRVSKGGTLVGAR
;
A
#
# COMPACT_ATOMS: atom_id res chain seq x y z
N MET A 1 -35.33 -52.98 -51.38
CA MET A 1 -35.64 -51.76 -50.59
C MET A 1 -36.76 -52.11 -49.64
N ALA A 2 -36.56 -51.92 -48.33
CA ALA A 2 -37.64 -52.09 -47.36
C ALA A 2 -38.68 -50.99 -47.62
N ARG A 3 -39.94 -51.36 -47.80
CA ARG A 3 -41.09 -50.44 -47.92
C ARG A 3 -42.00 -50.67 -46.74
N LEU A 4 -42.66 -49.62 -46.27
CA LEU A 4 -43.65 -49.76 -45.21
C LEU A 4 -44.84 -50.61 -45.69
N PRO A 5 -45.52 -51.32 -44.78
CA PRO A 5 -46.76 -52.00 -45.11
C PRO A 5 -47.77 -51.02 -45.68
N ILE A 6 -48.43 -51.40 -46.76
CA ILE A 6 -49.49 -50.59 -47.37
C ILE A 6 -50.81 -51.06 -46.74
N PRO A 7 -51.60 -50.18 -46.10
CA PRO A 7 -52.90 -50.56 -45.55
C PRO A 7 -53.80 -51.19 -46.63
N GLY A 8 -54.19 -52.45 -46.41
CA GLY A 8 -54.97 -53.25 -47.38
C GLY A 8 -54.16 -54.10 -48.36
N SER A 9 -52.82 -53.99 -48.39
CA SER A 9 -51.95 -54.76 -49.30
C SER A 9 -51.12 -55.84 -48.57
N ASP A 10 -50.79 -55.62 -47.30
CA ASP A 10 -50.10 -56.58 -46.43
C ASP A 10 -51.13 -57.38 -45.64
N SER A 11 -51.56 -58.52 -46.20
CA SER A 11 -52.74 -59.26 -45.71
C SER A 11 -52.41 -60.23 -44.56
N GLY A 12 -53.26 -60.24 -43.53
CA GLY A 12 -53.20 -61.13 -42.36
C GLY A 12 -53.00 -60.39 -41.03
N SER A 13 -53.25 -61.07 -39.90
CA SER A 13 -53.22 -60.46 -38.55
C SER A 13 -51.88 -59.79 -38.18
N TRP A 14 -50.77 -60.30 -38.72
CA TRP A 14 -49.43 -59.74 -38.48
C TRP A 14 -49.22 -58.38 -39.15
N GLY A 15 -49.81 -58.16 -40.33
CA GLY A 15 -49.75 -56.86 -41.00
C GLY A 15 -50.48 -55.79 -40.20
N THR A 16 -51.62 -56.13 -39.60
CA THR A 16 -52.38 -55.23 -38.71
C THR A 16 -51.61 -54.89 -37.45
N ILE A 17 -51.07 -55.89 -36.73
CA ILE A 17 -50.32 -55.66 -35.49
C ILE A 17 -49.08 -54.79 -35.72
N LEU A 18 -48.33 -55.04 -36.80
CA LEU A 18 -47.17 -54.24 -37.14
C LEU A 18 -47.54 -52.79 -37.48
N ASN A 19 -48.64 -52.58 -38.21
CA ASN A 19 -49.13 -51.25 -38.53
C ASN A 19 -49.61 -50.50 -37.28
N ASP A 20 -50.32 -51.17 -36.39
CA ASP A 20 -50.76 -50.58 -35.12
C ASP A 20 -49.54 -50.16 -34.28
N PHE A 21 -48.52 -51.01 -34.17
CA PHE A 21 -47.28 -50.69 -33.46
C PHE A 21 -46.49 -49.54 -34.10
N LEU A 22 -46.29 -49.56 -35.42
CA LEU A 22 -45.54 -48.50 -36.11
C LEU A 22 -46.29 -47.17 -36.07
N SER A 23 -47.62 -47.20 -36.11
CA SER A 23 -48.45 -46.00 -35.98
C SER A 23 -48.32 -45.31 -34.63
N VAL A 24 -47.74 -45.96 -33.61
CA VAL A 24 -47.48 -45.29 -32.31
C VAL A 24 -46.53 -44.12 -32.50
N GLU A 25 -45.44 -44.31 -33.26
CA GLU A 25 -44.36 -43.31 -33.38
C GLU A 25 -44.09 -42.82 -34.82
N HIS A 26 -44.73 -43.40 -35.85
CA HIS A 26 -44.52 -43.01 -37.26
C HIS A 26 -45.79 -42.42 -37.89
N ASN A 27 -45.60 -41.39 -38.72
CA ASN A 27 -46.60 -40.88 -39.65
C ASN A 27 -46.87 -41.93 -40.73
N SER A 28 -48.01 -41.81 -41.42
CA SER A 28 -48.37 -42.69 -42.54
C SER A 28 -47.41 -42.60 -43.73
N ASP A 29 -46.59 -41.55 -43.81
CA ASP A 29 -45.53 -41.36 -44.81
C ASP A 29 -44.18 -41.98 -44.41
N GLY A 30 -44.10 -42.57 -43.20
CA GLY A 30 -42.89 -43.21 -42.69
C GLY A 30 -41.92 -42.32 -41.93
N THR A 31 -42.20 -41.03 -41.82
CA THR A 31 -41.43 -40.15 -40.93
C THR A 31 -41.83 -40.38 -39.47
N LEU A 32 -40.98 -39.97 -38.52
CA LEU A 32 -41.34 -39.99 -37.11
C LEU A 32 -42.39 -38.90 -36.82
N LYS A 33 -43.37 -39.21 -35.98
CA LYS A 33 -44.34 -38.23 -35.50
C LYS A 33 -43.60 -37.18 -34.67
N ALA A 34 -43.79 -35.90 -35.01
CA ALA A 34 -43.32 -34.80 -34.17
C ALA A 34 -44.02 -34.75 -32.80
N SER A 35 -45.18 -35.43 -32.68
CA SER A 35 -46.06 -35.46 -31.50
C SER A 35 -46.19 -36.85 -30.84
N GLY A 36 -45.25 -37.76 -31.09
CA GLY A 36 -45.18 -39.07 -30.42
C GLY A 36 -44.56 -38.99 -29.02
N SER A 37 -44.04 -40.11 -28.49
CA SER A 37 -43.29 -40.12 -27.22
C SER A 37 -42.02 -39.24 -27.22
N LEU A 38 -41.64 -38.74 -28.39
CA LEU A 38 -40.50 -37.87 -28.64
C LEU A 38 -40.81 -36.38 -28.50
N GLU A 39 -42.08 -35.96 -28.51
CA GLU A 39 -42.46 -34.53 -28.40
C GLU A 39 -42.01 -33.91 -27.06
N ASP A 40 -42.08 -34.72 -25.99
CA ASP A 40 -41.67 -34.31 -24.64
C ASP A 40 -40.15 -34.35 -24.43
N LYS A 41 -39.37 -34.76 -25.44
CA LYS A 41 -37.91 -34.87 -25.34
C LYS A 41 -37.25 -33.66 -25.98
N ALA A 42 -36.35 -33.03 -25.25
CA ALA A 42 -35.51 -31.96 -25.78
C ALA A 42 -34.44 -32.52 -26.74
N ASP A 43 -34.08 -31.74 -27.75
CA ASP A 43 -32.95 -32.04 -28.63
C ASP A 43 -31.67 -32.19 -27.82
N ASN A 44 -30.84 -33.17 -28.18
CA ASN A 44 -29.57 -33.42 -27.49
C ASN A 44 -28.62 -32.21 -27.51
N THR A 45 -28.73 -31.34 -28.52
CA THR A 45 -27.94 -30.10 -28.63
C THR A 45 -28.44 -28.96 -27.75
N ALA A 46 -29.63 -29.10 -27.15
CA ALA A 46 -30.27 -28.07 -26.34
C ALA A 46 -30.25 -28.38 -24.83
N VAL A 47 -29.79 -29.58 -24.44
CA VAL A 47 -29.67 -30.00 -23.04
C VAL A 47 -28.24 -29.89 -22.54
N VAL A 48 -28.08 -29.71 -21.24
CA VAL A 48 -26.79 -29.80 -20.54
C VAL A 48 -26.53 -31.29 -20.26
N HIS A 49 -25.32 -31.76 -20.55
CA HIS A 49 -24.88 -33.13 -20.32
C HIS A 49 -24.19 -33.28 -18.96
N ASN A 50 -24.10 -34.52 -18.46
CA ASN A 50 -23.42 -34.81 -17.18
C ASN A 50 -21.89 -34.87 -17.29
N THR A 51 -21.34 -34.77 -18.51
CA THR A 51 -19.92 -34.90 -18.80
C THR A 51 -19.54 -34.05 -20.01
N GLY A 52 -18.27 -33.64 -20.08
CA GLY A 52 -17.76 -32.80 -21.15
C GLY A 52 -17.90 -31.31 -20.82
N ASP A 53 -17.14 -30.48 -21.55
CA ASP A 53 -17.19 -29.04 -21.39
C ASP A 53 -18.35 -28.49 -22.23
N GLU A 54 -19.19 -27.65 -21.62
CA GLU A 54 -20.36 -27.06 -22.28
C GLU A 54 -20.42 -25.54 -22.07
N SER A 55 -20.98 -24.83 -23.05
CA SER A 55 -21.26 -23.40 -22.93
C SER A 55 -22.74 -23.21 -22.63
N VAL A 56 -23.03 -22.59 -21.48
CA VAL A 56 -24.40 -22.41 -20.99
C VAL A 56 -24.71 -20.92 -20.93
N GLY A 57 -25.47 -20.43 -21.91
CA GLY A 57 -25.85 -19.02 -22.01
C GLY A 57 -27.04 -18.63 -21.12
N GLY A 58 -27.21 -17.33 -20.91
CA GLY A 58 -28.32 -16.75 -20.14
C GLY A 58 -28.16 -16.90 -18.62
N ILE A 59 -29.05 -16.26 -17.86
CA ILE A 59 -29.03 -16.31 -16.39
C ILE A 59 -29.49 -17.69 -15.93
N LYS A 60 -28.69 -18.35 -15.09
CA LYS A 60 -29.03 -19.62 -14.44
C LYS A 60 -29.23 -19.40 -12.95
N THR A 61 -30.41 -19.72 -12.45
CA THR A 61 -30.78 -19.57 -11.05
C THR A 61 -30.82 -20.93 -10.37
N PHE A 62 -29.97 -21.12 -9.36
CA PHE A 62 -30.02 -22.30 -8.50
C PHE A 62 -30.77 -21.93 -7.21
N THR A 63 -31.81 -22.68 -6.86
CA THR A 63 -32.60 -22.47 -5.63
C THR A 63 -31.85 -22.92 -4.36
N SER A 64 -30.74 -23.64 -4.53
CA SER A 64 -29.77 -23.99 -3.49
C SER A 64 -28.37 -23.67 -4.01
N SER A 65 -27.43 -23.35 -3.12
CA SER A 65 -26.06 -23.05 -3.53
C SER A 65 -25.43 -24.27 -4.21
N PRO A 66 -24.84 -24.12 -5.43
CA PRO A 66 -24.15 -25.21 -6.09
C PRO A 66 -22.83 -25.55 -5.36
N ILE A 67 -22.36 -26.78 -5.53
CA ILE A 67 -21.02 -27.20 -5.09
C ILE A 67 -20.04 -26.82 -6.21
N VAL A 68 -19.05 -25.99 -5.88
CA VAL A 68 -18.03 -25.52 -6.82
C VAL A 68 -16.66 -26.07 -6.38
N PRO A 69 -15.92 -26.77 -7.26
CA PRO A 69 -14.55 -27.21 -6.99
C PRO A 69 -13.58 -26.05 -6.69
N THR A 70 -12.37 -26.37 -6.24
CA THR A 70 -11.32 -25.35 -6.06
C THR A 70 -10.91 -24.80 -7.44
N PRO A 71 -10.90 -23.47 -7.64
CA PRO A 71 -10.52 -22.89 -8.92
C PRO A 71 -9.03 -23.14 -9.20
N THR A 72 -8.73 -23.46 -10.47
CA THR A 72 -7.41 -23.65 -11.06
C THR A 72 -7.09 -22.59 -12.12
N SER A 73 -8.07 -21.76 -12.53
CA SER A 73 -7.88 -20.66 -13.48
C SER A 73 -8.63 -19.39 -13.07
N ASN A 74 -8.20 -18.25 -13.60
CA ASN A 74 -8.67 -16.92 -13.17
C ASN A 74 -10.14 -16.61 -13.50
N THR A 75 -10.76 -17.36 -14.42
CA THR A 75 -12.15 -17.14 -14.86
C THR A 75 -13.15 -18.09 -14.21
N GLN A 76 -12.69 -19.04 -13.40
CA GLN A 76 -13.56 -19.97 -12.69
C GLN A 76 -14.23 -19.30 -11.49
N THR A 77 -15.43 -19.75 -11.16
CA THR A 77 -16.09 -19.39 -9.91
C THR A 77 -15.25 -19.87 -8.72
N ALA A 78 -15.03 -19.00 -7.73
CA ALA A 78 -14.31 -19.36 -6.53
C ALA A 78 -15.26 -19.92 -5.46
N ASN A 79 -14.87 -21.02 -4.80
CA ASN A 79 -15.59 -21.53 -3.64
C ASN A 79 -15.19 -20.78 -2.35
N LYS A 80 -16.03 -20.88 -1.31
CA LYS A 80 -15.80 -20.17 -0.04
C LYS A 80 -14.48 -20.56 0.62
N SER A 81 -14.10 -21.84 0.61
CA SER A 81 -12.86 -22.30 1.25
C SER A 81 -11.62 -21.68 0.61
N TYR A 82 -11.61 -21.55 -0.73
CA TYR A 82 -10.54 -20.89 -1.46
C TYR A 82 -10.49 -19.40 -1.10
N VAL A 83 -11.63 -18.71 -1.13
CA VAL A 83 -11.71 -17.28 -0.78
C VAL A 83 -11.28 -17.04 0.67
N ASP A 84 -11.78 -17.83 1.63
CA ASP A 84 -11.41 -17.73 3.03
C ASP A 84 -9.91 -18.00 3.25
N SER A 85 -9.33 -18.94 2.52
CA SER A 85 -7.89 -19.21 2.58
C SER A 85 -7.06 -18.05 2.04
N VAL A 86 -7.47 -17.45 0.92
CA VAL A 86 -6.78 -16.31 0.30
C VAL A 86 -6.93 -15.06 1.15
N VAL A 87 -8.14 -14.75 1.61
CA VAL A 87 -8.45 -13.58 2.44
C VAL A 87 -7.83 -13.73 3.83
N GLY A 88 -7.91 -14.92 4.42
CA GLY A 88 -7.36 -15.22 5.75
C GLY A 88 -5.84 -15.13 5.79
N ALA A 89 -5.14 -15.37 4.67
CA ALA A 89 -3.71 -15.12 4.57
C ALA A 89 -3.37 -13.62 4.66
N GLY A 90 -4.30 -12.73 4.29
CA GLY A 90 -4.10 -11.28 4.29
C GLY A 90 -3.06 -10.81 3.27
N ALA A 91 -2.75 -9.51 3.30
CA ALA A 91 -1.62 -8.98 2.56
C ALA A 91 -0.32 -9.25 3.31
N SER A 92 0.73 -9.63 2.59
CA SER A 92 2.08 -9.81 3.15
C SER A 92 2.61 -8.51 3.78
N ASP A 93 3.61 -8.62 4.66
CA ASP A 93 4.36 -7.48 5.17
C ASP A 93 4.99 -6.67 4.03
N ALA A 94 4.98 -5.35 4.16
CA ALA A 94 5.65 -4.46 3.23
C ALA A 94 7.17 -4.70 3.23
N THR A 95 7.78 -4.63 2.05
CA THR A 95 9.24 -4.64 1.89
C THR A 95 9.72 -3.27 1.39
N THR A 96 11.02 -3.12 1.16
CA THR A 96 11.56 -1.90 0.54
C THR A 96 11.15 -1.70 -0.91
N THR A 97 10.57 -2.72 -1.57
CA THR A 97 10.22 -2.70 -3.00
C THR A 97 8.81 -3.23 -3.30
N SER A 98 8.09 -3.73 -2.29
CA SER A 98 6.73 -4.27 -2.45
C SER A 98 5.80 -3.70 -1.39
N ASN A 99 4.65 -3.22 -1.84
CA ASN A 99 3.59 -2.74 -0.97
C ASN A 99 3.02 -3.92 -0.16
N GLY A 100 2.61 -3.65 1.08
CA GLY A 100 2.09 -4.65 2.01
C GLY A 100 1.60 -4.00 3.30
N VAL A 101 1.38 -4.79 4.35
CA VAL A 101 1.04 -4.24 5.67
C VAL A 101 2.28 -3.64 6.34
N VAL A 102 2.12 -2.48 6.98
CA VAL A 102 3.17 -1.85 7.79
C VAL A 102 2.80 -2.02 9.26
N ARG A 103 3.72 -2.57 10.04
CA ARG A 103 3.54 -2.70 11.49
C ARG A 103 3.76 -1.34 12.18
N LEU A 104 2.76 -0.85 12.91
CA LEU A 104 2.86 0.36 13.74
C LEU A 104 3.57 0.08 15.07
N ALA A 105 4.84 -0.29 14.98
CA ALA A 105 5.69 -0.61 16.12
C ALA A 105 7.09 0.01 15.91
N GLY A 106 7.98 -0.19 16.88
CA GLY A 106 9.35 0.34 16.82
C GLY A 106 9.32 1.86 16.67
N ASP A 107 9.88 2.37 15.58
CA ASP A 107 9.94 3.80 15.31
C ASP A 107 8.55 4.44 15.14
N LEU A 108 7.58 3.71 14.58
CA LEU A 108 6.20 4.19 14.38
C LEU A 108 5.25 3.74 15.50
N GLY A 109 5.80 3.20 16.59
CA GLY A 109 5.07 2.63 17.73
C GLY A 109 4.73 3.64 18.83
N GLY A 110 4.73 4.94 18.53
CA GLY A 110 4.55 5.97 19.55
C GLY A 110 3.20 5.87 20.27
N ALA A 111 3.13 6.40 21.49
CA ALA A 111 1.88 6.41 22.25
C ALA A 111 0.77 7.12 21.45
N GLY A 112 -0.37 6.44 21.29
CA GLY A 112 -1.51 6.94 20.49
C GLY A 112 -1.37 6.73 18.97
N THR A 113 -0.36 5.98 18.50
CA THR A 113 -0.22 5.66 17.07
C THR A 113 -1.44 4.89 16.55
N THR A 114 -1.93 5.26 15.37
CA THR A 114 -3.01 4.57 14.65
C THR A 114 -2.66 4.49 13.16
N ALA A 115 -3.36 3.64 12.39
CA ALA A 115 -3.10 3.49 10.96
C ALA A 115 -3.28 4.79 10.17
N THR A 116 -4.18 5.67 10.61
CA THR A 116 -4.46 6.96 9.97
C THR A 116 -3.64 8.12 10.54
N ALA A 117 -3.05 7.95 11.72
CA ALA A 117 -2.20 8.94 12.39
C ALA A 117 -1.02 8.23 13.05
N PRO A 118 0.00 7.81 12.27
CA PRO A 118 1.19 7.18 12.83
C PRO A 118 2.00 8.18 13.65
N VAL A 119 2.41 7.76 14.84
CA VAL A 119 3.20 8.58 15.77
C VAL A 119 4.59 7.97 15.94
N ILE A 120 5.62 8.81 15.86
CA ILE A 120 7.00 8.39 16.11
C ILE A 120 7.20 8.16 17.61
N SER A 121 7.78 7.02 18.00
CA SER A 121 8.09 6.72 19.40
C SER A 121 9.11 7.70 19.98
N SER A 122 8.99 8.00 21.28
CA SER A 122 9.98 8.83 21.98
C SER A 122 11.38 8.21 21.85
N GLY A 123 12.35 9.01 21.41
CA GLY A 123 13.74 8.57 21.20
C GLY A 123 13.98 7.69 19.97
N ALA A 124 12.95 7.41 19.14
CA ALA A 124 13.13 6.57 17.95
C ALA A 124 14.08 7.19 16.92
N ILE A 125 14.08 8.51 16.77
CA ILE A 125 14.99 9.20 15.86
C ILE A 125 16.30 9.47 16.60
N THR A 126 17.28 8.62 16.34
CA THR A 126 18.66 8.74 16.84
C THR A 126 19.53 9.51 15.85
N ASP A 127 20.68 10.02 16.28
CA ASP A 127 21.63 10.72 15.40
C ASP A 127 22.01 9.90 14.16
N ALA A 128 22.20 8.59 14.31
CA ALA A 128 22.51 7.70 13.18
C ALA A 128 21.42 7.64 12.09
N LYS A 129 20.17 8.01 12.40
CA LYS A 129 19.05 8.06 11.46
C LYS A 129 18.92 9.42 10.77
N VAL A 130 19.57 10.45 11.32
CA VAL A 130 19.59 11.79 10.73
C VAL A 130 20.83 11.86 9.84
N SER A 131 20.61 11.95 8.52
CA SER A 131 21.71 12.14 7.56
C SER A 131 22.51 13.40 7.90
N ALA A 132 23.84 13.35 7.75
CA ALA A 132 24.70 14.53 7.93
C ALA A 132 24.35 15.67 6.95
N SER A 133 23.71 15.35 5.82
CA SER A 133 23.23 16.32 4.84
C SER A 133 21.75 16.69 5.04
N ALA A 134 21.12 16.26 6.14
CA ALA A 134 19.74 16.59 6.42
C ALA A 134 19.60 18.11 6.65
N ASN A 135 18.77 18.76 5.82
CA ASN A 135 18.46 20.18 5.98
C ASN A 135 17.34 20.37 7.02
N ILE A 136 17.65 20.10 8.29
CA ILE A 136 16.71 20.30 9.39
C ILE A 136 16.60 21.79 9.69
N ALA A 137 15.42 22.35 9.45
CA ALA A 137 15.16 23.76 9.72
C ALA A 137 15.43 24.10 11.20
N GLN A 138 16.08 25.23 11.46
CA GLN A 138 16.44 25.66 12.82
C GLN A 138 15.22 25.74 13.76
N SER A 139 14.04 26.08 13.23
CA SER A 139 12.78 26.13 13.98
C SER A 139 12.29 24.77 14.48
N LYS A 140 12.83 23.66 13.95
CA LYS A 140 12.53 22.29 14.38
C LYS A 140 13.49 21.78 15.45
N VAL A 141 14.56 22.51 15.75
CA VAL A 141 15.53 22.16 16.80
C VAL A 141 15.23 23.01 18.03
N ALA A 142 14.80 22.37 19.11
CA ALA A 142 14.45 23.06 20.35
C ALA A 142 15.61 23.93 20.85
N ASN A 143 15.29 25.15 21.31
CA ASN A 143 16.22 26.12 21.90
C ASN A 143 17.38 26.63 21.03
N LEU A 144 17.49 26.23 19.75
CA LEU A 144 18.61 26.63 18.90
C LEU A 144 18.72 28.15 18.74
N THR A 145 17.60 28.81 18.39
CA THR A 145 17.55 30.26 18.21
C THR A 145 17.92 31.01 19.50
N SER A 146 17.40 30.58 20.65
CA SER A 146 17.70 31.21 21.94
C SER A 146 19.17 31.00 22.34
N THR A 147 19.69 29.80 22.15
CA THR A 147 21.10 29.47 22.43
C THR A 147 22.04 30.31 21.58
N LEU A 148 21.75 30.44 20.28
CA LEU A 148 22.57 31.23 19.36
C LEU A 148 22.48 32.73 19.66
N ALA A 149 21.28 33.24 19.99
CA ALA A 149 21.11 34.64 20.38
C ALA A 149 21.84 35.00 21.69
N GLY A 150 22.04 34.03 22.58
CA GLY A 150 22.82 34.20 23.81
C GLY A 150 24.34 34.18 23.62
N LYS A 151 24.85 33.80 22.44
CA LYS A 151 26.29 33.84 22.14
C LYS A 151 26.72 35.27 21.82
N VAL A 152 27.95 35.63 22.18
CA VAL A 152 28.55 36.88 21.74
C VAL A 152 28.76 36.81 20.22
N PRO A 153 28.20 37.74 19.43
CA PRO A 153 28.44 37.77 18.00
C PRO A 153 29.93 37.91 17.71
N THR A 154 30.47 37.10 16.80
CA THR A 154 31.88 37.20 16.38
C THR A 154 32.20 38.56 15.74
N THR A 155 31.19 39.28 15.26
CA THR A 155 31.29 40.63 14.71
C THR A 155 31.38 41.74 15.77
N ARG A 156 31.21 41.41 17.06
CA ARG A 156 31.38 42.37 18.15
C ARG A 156 32.85 42.75 18.25
N THR A 157 33.15 44.05 18.34
CA THR A 157 34.53 44.55 18.36
C THR A 157 34.98 45.00 19.75
N ILE A 158 36.25 44.71 20.05
CA ILE A 158 37.04 45.40 21.08
C ILE A 158 37.76 46.55 20.39
N THR A 159 37.27 47.76 20.58
CA THR A 159 37.98 48.96 20.11
C THR A 159 38.99 49.39 21.15
N THR A 160 40.27 49.28 20.83
CA THR A 160 41.34 49.80 21.69
C THR A 160 41.47 51.31 21.48
N GLY A 161 41.51 52.05 22.59
CA GLY A 161 41.87 53.47 22.59
C GLY A 161 43.39 53.67 22.63
N THR A 162 43.83 54.91 22.87
CA THR A 162 45.24 55.19 23.18
C THR A 162 45.67 54.39 24.41
N GLY A 163 46.91 53.88 24.42
CA GLY A 163 47.41 53.05 25.52
C GLY A 163 47.32 51.54 25.31
N LEU A 164 46.47 51.06 24.39
CA LEU A 164 46.26 49.64 24.15
C LEU A 164 46.38 49.28 22.67
N SER A 165 46.92 48.10 22.38
CA SER A 165 46.89 47.50 21.04
C SER A 165 46.30 46.09 21.09
N GLY A 166 46.01 45.52 19.92
CA GLY A 166 45.45 44.16 19.81
C GLY A 166 43.92 44.07 19.80
N GLY A 167 43.20 45.18 19.54
CA GLY A 167 41.75 45.22 19.36
C GLY A 167 41.26 44.80 17.97
N GLY A 168 39.94 44.66 17.78
CA GLY A 168 39.24 44.19 16.57
C GLY A 168 38.05 43.29 16.94
N ASP A 169 37.53 42.46 16.03
CA ASP A 169 36.37 41.61 16.31
C ASP A 169 36.68 40.38 17.20
N LEU A 170 35.64 39.66 17.64
CA LEU A 170 35.71 38.46 18.48
C LEU A 170 35.57 37.16 17.66
N SER A 171 35.98 37.17 16.39
CA SER A 171 36.04 35.95 15.57
C SER A 171 37.10 34.96 16.06
N THR A 172 38.08 35.44 16.82
CA THR A 172 39.15 34.66 17.48
C THR A 172 39.51 35.26 18.83
N ASP A 173 40.29 34.53 19.64
CA ASP A 173 40.80 35.03 20.92
C ASP A 173 41.64 36.30 20.74
N ARG A 174 41.44 37.27 21.65
CA ARG A 174 42.07 38.60 21.57
C ARG A 174 43.11 38.80 22.67
N THR A 175 44.35 39.07 22.26
CA THR A 175 45.41 39.50 23.16
C THR A 175 45.54 41.02 23.11
N LEU A 176 45.25 41.67 24.24
CA LEU A 176 45.46 43.11 24.41
C LEU A 176 46.79 43.37 25.08
N THR A 177 47.54 44.31 24.53
CA THR A 177 48.84 44.72 25.08
C THR A 177 48.84 46.20 25.40
N VAL A 178 49.61 46.57 26.43
CA VAL A 178 49.86 47.97 26.75
C VAL A 178 50.88 48.52 25.76
N THR A 179 50.56 49.65 25.14
CA THR A 179 51.44 50.35 24.21
C THR A 179 52.22 51.42 24.98
N ASN A 180 53.53 51.25 25.08
CA ASN A 180 54.42 52.20 25.76
C ASN A 180 54.31 53.61 25.16
N ASP A 181 54.40 54.63 26.02
CA ASP A 181 54.45 56.06 25.67
C ASP A 181 53.31 56.59 24.78
N SER A 182 52.21 55.83 24.65
CA SER A 182 51.07 56.20 23.80
C SER A 182 49.98 57.00 24.52
N THR A 183 50.17 57.31 25.80
CA THR A 183 49.25 58.14 26.61
C THR A 183 50.00 59.11 27.51
N THR A 184 49.44 60.30 27.70
CA THR A 184 49.84 61.21 28.80
C THR A 184 48.98 60.88 30.02
N GLN A 185 49.50 60.05 30.91
CA GLN A 185 48.79 59.69 32.14
C GLN A 185 48.94 60.80 33.19
N LYS A 186 47.87 61.07 33.96
CA LYS A 186 47.95 61.90 35.16
C LYS A 186 48.70 61.15 36.25
N VAL A 187 50.00 61.33 36.36
CA VAL A 187 50.82 60.65 37.37
C VAL A 187 50.91 61.52 38.61
N ARG A 188 50.38 61.02 39.74
CA ARG A 188 50.63 61.59 41.07
C ARG A 188 51.82 60.86 41.68
N VAL A 189 52.95 61.53 41.82
CA VAL A 189 54.13 60.97 42.48
C VAL A 189 54.10 61.39 43.94
N SER A 190 54.08 60.44 44.88
CA SER A 190 54.18 60.74 46.32
C SER A 190 55.43 60.14 46.93
N LYS A 191 56.05 60.86 47.87
CA LYS A 191 57.17 60.37 48.69
C LYS A 191 56.81 60.54 50.15
N GLY A 192 56.76 59.44 50.89
CA GLY A 192 56.39 59.45 52.32
C GLY A 192 54.97 59.93 52.60
N GLY A 193 54.01 59.69 51.68
CA GLY A 193 52.62 60.11 51.83
C GLY A 193 52.30 61.53 51.32
N THR A 194 53.32 62.34 50.98
CA THR A 194 53.15 63.69 50.44
C THR A 194 53.30 63.68 48.92
N LEU A 195 52.37 64.33 48.21
CA LEU A 195 52.46 64.52 46.76
C LEU A 195 53.67 65.41 46.42
N VAL A 196 54.62 64.88 45.66
CA VAL A 196 55.87 65.57 45.24
C VAL A 196 55.87 65.96 43.77
N GLY A 197 54.84 65.60 43.00
CA GLY A 197 54.67 66.04 41.61
C GLY A 197 53.38 65.53 40.98
N ALA A 198 52.84 66.32 40.04
CA ALA A 198 51.75 65.93 39.17
C ALA A 198 52.10 66.33 37.72
N ARG A 199 51.97 65.40 36.77
CA ARG A 199 51.94 65.66 35.33
C ARG A 199 50.70 64.97 34.77
#